data_AF-A0A1Y4J4X2-F1
#
_entry.id   AF-A0A1Y4J4X2-F1
#
_cell.length_a   1.000
_cell.length_b   1.000
_cell.length_c   1.000
_cell.angle_alpha   90.00
_cell.angle_beta   90.00
_cell.angle_gamma   90.00
#
_symmetry.space_group_name_H-M   'P 1'
#
loop_
_entity.id
_entity.type
_entity.pdbx_description
1 polymer ?
#
loop_
_entity_poly.entity_id
_entity_poly.type
_entity_poly.pdbx_seq_one_letter_code
_entity_poly.pdbx_strand_id
1 'polypeptide(L)'
;MDGIQGIDTKTISLQLKSIIVFEFLKKYNELEHMIRNVFESNIPTLPSEILHQLYFYYGGKIGSYIEYEAHCVRLDCIKFEERSSFKNLSINQIIRIFKNHPCLDAFNFTITSIQHETTVFPFYDCVIRVINMRNKLAHELDDLKFKDKDIIELLSKDQIASESFELLQNFDVQRMDDETVYIASNIVFIRKMLSALEIKICGDKVK
;
A
#
# COMPACT_ATOMS: atom_id res chain seq x y z
N MET A 1 4.87 -12.41 -48.61
CA MET A 1 4.17 -12.91 -47.40
C MET A 1 5.10 -12.62 -46.26
N ASP A 2 4.96 -11.43 -45.68
CA ASP A 2 5.90 -10.92 -44.69
C ASP A 2 5.84 -11.75 -43.41
N GLY A 3 7.03 -12.22 -43.02
CA GLY A 3 7.24 -13.05 -41.86
C GLY A 3 6.82 -12.31 -40.60
N ILE A 4 6.00 -12.97 -39.80
CA ILE A 4 5.72 -12.59 -38.43
C ILE A 4 7.08 -12.52 -37.71
N GLN A 5 7.60 -11.32 -37.47
CA GLN A 5 8.69 -11.11 -36.53
C GLN A 5 8.21 -11.65 -35.19
N GLY A 6 8.77 -12.77 -34.74
CA GLY A 6 8.50 -13.32 -33.42
C GLY A 6 8.72 -12.22 -32.39
N ILE A 7 7.74 -12.02 -31.51
CA ILE A 7 7.82 -11.01 -30.45
C ILE A 7 9.09 -11.29 -29.63
N ASP A 8 10.01 -10.32 -29.59
CA ASP A 8 11.26 -10.43 -28.83
C ASP A 8 10.95 -10.69 -27.34
N THR A 9 11.75 -11.55 -26.70
CA THR A 9 11.53 -11.97 -25.31
C THR A 9 11.59 -10.78 -24.36
N LYS A 10 12.40 -9.77 -24.68
CA LYS A 10 12.47 -8.50 -23.92
C LYS A 10 11.16 -7.71 -23.99
N THR A 11 10.52 -7.67 -25.16
CA THR A 11 9.23 -7.00 -25.35
C THR A 11 8.15 -7.66 -24.50
N ILE A 12 8.16 -9.00 -24.41
CA ILE A 12 7.20 -9.74 -23.57
C ILE A 12 7.45 -9.48 -22.08
N SER A 13 8.70 -9.48 -21.63
CA SER A 13 9.05 -9.14 -20.24
C SER A 13 8.59 -7.73 -19.87
N LEU A 14 8.79 -6.76 -20.77
CA LEU A 14 8.35 -5.38 -20.55
C LEU A 14 6.83 -5.25 -20.49
N GLN A 15 6.11 -5.97 -21.35
CA GLN A 15 4.64 -6.02 -21.33
C GLN A 15 4.12 -6.61 -20.02
N LEU A 16 4.71 -7.74 -19.59
CA LEU A 16 4.43 -8.38 -18.30
C LEU A 16 4.66 -7.42 -17.13
N LYS A 17 5.83 -6.78 -17.09
CA LYS A 17 6.21 -5.81 -16.08
C LYS A 17 5.21 -4.65 -16.03
N SER A 18 4.84 -4.10 -17.18
CA SER A 18 3.88 -3.00 -17.27
C SER A 18 2.50 -3.38 -16.70
N ILE A 19 2.02 -4.57 -17.03
CA ILE A 19 0.72 -5.08 -16.52
C ILE A 19 0.79 -5.29 -15.01
N ILE A 20 1.84 -5.93 -14.52
CA ILE A 20 2.03 -6.18 -13.08
C ILE A 20 2.18 -4.89 -12.28
N VAL A 21 2.94 -3.91 -12.80
CA VAL A 21 3.06 -2.59 -12.16
C VAL A 21 1.70 -1.90 -12.10
N PHE A 22 0.94 -1.91 -13.20
CA PHE A 22 -0.40 -1.35 -13.22
C PHE A 22 -1.32 -2.03 -12.19
N GLU A 23 -1.31 -3.35 -12.13
CA GLU A 23 -2.11 -4.11 -11.19
C GLU A 23 -1.71 -3.83 -9.74
N PHE A 24 -0.40 -3.75 -9.47
CA PHE A 24 0.12 -3.35 -8.17
C PHE A 24 -0.41 -1.98 -7.75
N LEU A 25 -0.31 -0.97 -8.62
CA LEU A 25 -0.78 0.38 -8.30
C LEU A 25 -2.30 0.40 -8.05
N LYS A 26 -3.07 -0.35 -8.84
CA LYS A 26 -4.52 -0.50 -8.62
C LYS A 26 -4.81 -1.11 -7.25
N LYS A 27 -4.17 -2.23 -6.92
CA LYS A 27 -4.36 -2.93 -5.63
C LYS A 27 -3.85 -2.11 -4.45
N TYR A 28 -2.75 -1.39 -4.62
CA TYR A 28 -2.25 -0.44 -3.63
C TYR A 28 -3.27 0.66 -3.34
N ASN A 29 -3.89 1.24 -4.38
CA ASN A 29 -4.92 2.27 -4.19
C ASN A 29 -6.15 1.72 -3.46
N GLU A 30 -6.59 0.50 -3.79
CA GLU A 30 -7.66 -0.19 -3.06
C GLU A 30 -7.32 -0.34 -1.57
N LEU A 31 -6.08 -0.76 -1.26
CA LEU A 31 -5.60 -0.89 0.12
C LEU A 31 -5.53 0.46 0.83
N GLU A 32 -5.01 1.50 0.20
CA GLU A 32 -4.93 2.86 0.74
C GLU A 32 -6.32 3.41 1.07
N HIS A 33 -7.30 3.23 0.18
CA HIS A 33 -8.69 3.61 0.44
C HIS A 33 -9.30 2.79 1.59
N MET A 34 -9.06 1.49 1.65
CA MET A 34 -9.60 0.65 2.72
C MET A 34 -9.03 1.03 4.09
N ILE A 35 -7.72 1.26 4.19
CA ILE A 35 -7.06 1.73 5.42
C ILE A 35 -7.61 3.09 5.82
N ARG A 36 -7.80 4.01 4.86
CA ARG A 36 -8.42 5.31 5.12
C ARG A 36 -9.81 5.16 5.72
N ASN A 37 -10.66 4.35 5.10
CA ASN A 37 -12.04 4.16 5.53
C ASN A 37 -12.10 3.54 6.94
N VAL A 38 -11.24 2.55 7.22
CA VAL A 38 -11.13 1.95 8.56
C VAL A 38 -10.68 2.99 9.58
N PHE A 39 -9.65 3.76 9.27
CA PHE A 39 -9.17 4.83 10.14
C PHE A 39 -10.27 5.84 10.44
N GLU A 40 -10.89 6.43 9.41
CA GLU A 40 -11.92 7.46 9.56
C GLU A 40 -13.14 6.96 10.35
N SER A 41 -13.57 5.72 10.10
CA SER A 41 -14.71 5.11 10.80
C SER A 41 -14.43 4.86 12.28
N ASN A 42 -13.17 4.68 12.67
CA ASN A 42 -12.76 4.42 14.05
C ASN A 42 -12.35 5.69 14.80
N ILE A 43 -12.23 6.87 14.16
CA ILE A 43 -11.90 8.13 14.86
C ILE A 43 -12.77 8.37 16.11
N PRO A 44 -14.10 8.20 16.07
CA PRO A 44 -14.96 8.47 17.22
C PRO A 44 -14.73 7.53 18.43
N THR A 45 -14.14 6.35 18.19
CA THR A 45 -13.89 5.34 19.23
C THR A 45 -12.47 5.38 19.77
N LEU A 46 -11.61 6.26 19.25
CA LEU A 46 -10.22 6.38 19.69
C LEU A 46 -10.13 6.91 21.13
N PRO A 47 -9.15 6.41 21.92
CA PRO A 47 -8.83 7.00 23.22
C PRO A 47 -8.46 8.48 23.10
N SER A 48 -8.87 9.30 24.06
CA SER A 48 -8.63 10.76 24.03
C SER A 48 -7.15 11.11 23.90
N GLU A 49 -6.25 10.32 24.52
CA GLU A 49 -4.80 10.50 24.37
C GLU A 49 -4.35 10.42 22.91
N ILE A 50 -4.83 9.41 22.17
CA ILE A 50 -4.50 9.21 20.76
C ILE A 50 -5.14 10.29 19.90
N LEU A 51 -6.38 10.68 20.20
CA LEU A 51 -7.06 11.77 19.50
C LEU A 51 -6.31 13.09 19.65
N HIS A 52 -5.85 13.43 20.86
CA HIS A 52 -5.02 14.61 21.11
C HIS A 52 -3.69 14.54 20.36
N GLN A 53 -3.03 13.38 20.32
CA GLN A 53 -1.83 13.18 19.50
C GLN A 53 -2.10 13.40 18.01
N LEU A 54 -3.22 12.90 17.49
CA LEU A 54 -3.63 13.13 16.10
C LEU A 54 -3.83 14.62 15.81
N TYR A 55 -4.52 15.36 16.69
CA TYR A 55 -4.66 16.81 16.56
C TYR A 55 -3.31 17.54 16.64
N PHE A 56 -2.40 17.09 17.49
CA PHE A 56 -1.05 17.64 17.57
C PHE A 56 -0.28 17.43 16.25
N TYR A 57 -0.27 16.21 15.70
CA TYR A 57 0.37 15.92 14.42
C TYR A 57 -0.30 16.65 13.25
N TYR A 58 -1.61 16.82 13.30
CA TYR A 58 -2.38 17.53 12.30
C TYR A 58 -2.10 19.04 12.34
N GLY A 59 -2.04 19.65 13.52
CA GLY A 59 -1.64 21.05 13.68
C GLY A 59 -0.18 21.30 13.34
N GLY A 60 0.72 20.35 13.60
CA GLY A 60 2.14 20.42 13.24
C GLY A 60 2.41 20.43 11.72
N LYS A 61 1.39 20.16 10.90
CA LYS A 61 1.46 20.21 9.43
C LYS A 61 1.24 21.61 8.84
N ILE A 62 1.11 22.64 9.67
CA ILE A 62 1.02 24.03 9.20
C ILE A 62 2.20 24.32 8.29
N GLY A 63 1.88 24.63 7.02
CA GLY A 63 2.85 25.05 6.03
C GLY A 63 3.04 26.55 6.03
N SER A 64 3.96 27.02 5.21
CA SER A 64 4.07 28.43 4.85
C SER A 64 4.11 28.57 3.33
N TYR A 65 3.50 29.63 2.81
CA TYR A 65 3.57 29.97 1.40
C TYR A 65 3.95 31.44 1.21
N ILE A 66 4.55 31.73 0.07
CA ILE A 66 4.91 33.10 -0.32
C ILE A 66 3.68 33.70 -1.02
N GLU A 67 3.11 34.74 -0.43
CA GLU A 67 2.09 35.56 -1.07
C GLU A 67 2.80 36.66 -1.87
N TYR A 68 3.00 36.42 -3.16
CA TYR A 68 3.77 37.30 -4.03
C TYR A 68 3.20 38.71 -4.14
N GLU A 69 1.87 38.85 -4.16
CA GLU A 69 1.19 40.15 -4.26
C GLU A 69 1.38 41.02 -3.02
N ALA A 70 1.38 40.39 -1.83
CA ALA A 70 1.58 41.09 -0.57
C ALA A 70 3.05 41.13 -0.13
N HIS A 71 3.95 40.54 -0.92
CA HIS A 71 5.38 40.40 -0.61
C HIS A 71 5.66 39.86 0.81
N CYS A 72 4.85 38.90 1.28
CA CYS A 72 4.97 38.36 2.62
C CYS A 72 4.92 36.83 2.63
N VAL A 73 5.41 36.24 3.73
CA VAL A 73 5.24 34.82 4.01
C VAL A 73 3.98 34.66 4.85
N ARG A 74 3.02 33.87 4.38
CA ARG A 74 1.82 33.50 5.14
C ARG A 74 1.94 32.08 5.65
N LEU A 75 1.31 31.84 6.79
CA LEU A 75 1.12 30.50 7.31
C LEU A 75 -0.17 29.92 6.75
N ASP A 76 -0.11 28.65 6.38
CA ASP A 76 -1.28 27.88 5.98
C ASP A 76 -2.01 27.43 7.24
N CYS A 77 -2.99 28.22 7.67
CA CYS A 77 -3.70 28.00 8.92
C CYS A 77 -4.66 26.81 8.78
N ILE A 78 -4.33 25.69 9.41
CA ILE A 78 -5.25 24.57 9.56
C ILE A 78 -6.27 24.94 10.65
N LYS A 79 -7.52 25.17 10.25
CA LYS A 79 -8.60 25.43 11.21
C LYS A 79 -8.90 24.16 12.00
N PHE A 80 -9.10 24.33 13.31
CA PHE A 80 -9.54 23.23 14.17
C PHE A 80 -10.96 22.82 13.80
N GLU A 81 -11.17 21.50 13.64
CA GLU A 81 -12.47 20.89 13.42
C GLU A 81 -12.66 19.77 14.45
N GLU A 82 -13.67 19.88 15.31
CA GLU A 82 -13.95 18.91 16.38
C GLU A 82 -14.27 17.50 15.84
N ARG A 83 -14.76 17.42 14.60
CA ARG A 83 -15.02 16.16 13.88
C ARG A 83 -14.09 16.02 12.66
N SER A 84 -12.80 16.23 12.87
CA SER A 84 -11.81 16.10 11.79
C SER A 84 -11.68 14.64 11.36
N SER A 85 -11.62 14.43 10.03
CA SER A 85 -11.22 13.15 9.42
C SER A 85 -9.70 13.06 9.19
N PHE A 86 -8.94 14.09 9.57
CA PHE A 86 -7.49 14.16 9.40
C PHE A 86 -7.03 13.87 7.95
N LYS A 87 -7.74 14.41 6.95
CA LYS A 87 -7.53 14.12 5.51
C LYS A 87 -6.09 14.35 5.04
N ASN A 88 -5.35 15.26 5.68
CA ASN A 88 -3.96 15.60 5.33
C ASN A 88 -2.90 14.65 5.92
N LEU A 89 -3.30 13.68 6.77
CA LEU A 89 -2.41 12.61 7.20
C LEU A 89 -2.33 11.58 6.08
N SER A 90 -1.12 11.26 5.62
CA SER A 90 -0.94 10.15 4.66
C SER A 90 -1.10 8.79 5.33
N ILE A 91 -1.38 7.74 4.56
CA ILE A 91 -1.48 6.37 5.09
C ILE A 91 -0.21 5.95 5.81
N ASN A 92 0.97 6.31 5.29
CA ASN A 92 2.25 6.04 5.96
C ASN A 92 2.30 6.65 7.38
N GLN A 93 1.75 7.86 7.55
CA GLN A 93 1.69 8.49 8.88
C GLN A 93 0.71 7.78 9.80
N ILE A 94 -0.49 7.46 9.31
CA ILE A 94 -1.49 6.68 10.06
C ILE A 94 -0.88 5.36 10.54
N ILE A 95 -0.32 4.57 9.62
CA ILE A 95 0.29 3.27 9.91
C ILE A 95 1.41 3.40 10.94
N ARG A 96 2.27 4.43 10.86
CA ARG A 96 3.34 4.65 11.84
C ARG A 96 2.83 5.05 13.22
N ILE A 97 1.80 5.90 13.30
CA ILE A 97 1.19 6.33 14.57
C ILE A 97 0.60 5.10 15.28
N PHE A 98 -0.25 4.35 14.59
CA PHE A 98 -0.93 3.20 15.18
C PHE A 98 -0.02 1.97 15.36
N LYS A 99 1.12 1.88 14.65
CA LYS A 99 2.13 0.86 14.95
C LYS A 99 2.77 1.06 16.33
N ASN A 100 3.00 2.32 16.75
CA ASN A 100 3.56 2.62 18.07
C ASN A 100 2.49 2.57 19.18
N HIS A 101 1.23 2.81 18.82
CA HIS A 101 0.08 2.76 19.72
C HIS A 101 -1.05 1.94 19.07
N PRO A 102 -1.00 0.60 19.16
CA PRO A 102 -1.94 -0.31 18.48
C PRO A 102 -3.31 -0.34 19.14
N CYS A 103 -4.02 0.79 19.13
CA CYS A 103 -5.37 0.93 19.68
C CYS A 103 -6.49 0.76 18.64
N LEU A 104 -6.14 0.45 17.39
CA LEU A 104 -7.10 0.23 16.31
C LEU A 104 -7.12 -1.26 15.96
N ASP A 105 -8.04 -2.01 16.57
CA ASP A 105 -8.10 -3.47 16.50
C ASP A 105 -8.23 -4.03 15.08
N ALA A 106 -8.86 -3.27 14.17
CA ALA A 106 -8.95 -3.66 12.77
C ALA A 106 -7.58 -3.74 12.08
N PHE A 107 -6.52 -3.10 12.61
CA PHE A 107 -5.15 -3.21 12.12
C PHE A 107 -4.29 -4.20 12.92
N ASN A 108 -4.78 -4.68 14.06
CA ASN A 108 -4.06 -5.58 14.96
C ASN A 108 -4.20 -7.05 14.52
N PHE A 109 -3.69 -7.35 13.32
CA PHE A 109 -3.65 -8.71 12.79
C PHE A 109 -2.33 -9.01 12.07
N THR A 110 -2.14 -10.29 11.79
CA THR A 110 -0.97 -10.81 11.08
C THR A 110 -1.39 -11.53 9.81
N ILE A 111 -0.54 -11.50 8.79
CA ILE A 111 -0.68 -12.31 7.58
C ILE A 111 0.31 -13.46 7.64
N THR A 112 -0.18 -14.70 7.48
CA THR A 112 0.68 -15.89 7.42
C THR A 112 1.47 -15.92 6.11
N SER A 113 2.73 -16.34 6.20
CA SER A 113 3.58 -16.65 5.04
C SER A 113 2.94 -17.73 4.16
N ILE A 114 3.21 -17.63 2.86
CA ILE A 114 2.78 -18.63 1.87
C ILE A 114 3.78 -19.81 1.83
N GLN A 115 5.05 -19.57 2.20
CA GLN A 115 6.11 -20.58 2.17
C GLN A 115 6.24 -21.37 3.48
N HIS A 116 5.96 -20.73 4.61
CA HIS A 116 6.19 -21.27 5.94
C HIS A 116 5.02 -20.98 6.88
N GLU A 117 4.24 -22.00 7.22
CA GLU A 117 3.01 -21.86 8.04
C GLU A 117 3.26 -21.24 9.43
N THR A 118 4.48 -21.38 9.97
CA THR A 118 4.89 -20.84 11.27
C THR A 118 5.33 -19.38 11.22
N THR A 119 5.58 -18.84 10.02
CA THR A 119 6.01 -17.46 9.82
C THR A 119 4.81 -16.56 9.61
N VAL A 120 4.74 -15.49 10.40
CA VAL A 120 3.66 -14.49 10.31
C VAL A 120 4.25 -13.08 10.20
N PHE A 121 3.57 -12.24 9.44
CA PHE A 121 3.96 -10.86 9.19
C PHE A 121 2.91 -9.90 9.79
N PRO A 122 3.28 -9.00 10.71
CA PRO A 122 2.37 -8.00 11.23
C PRO A 122 1.82 -7.09 10.12
N PHE A 123 0.53 -6.78 10.15
CA PHE A 123 -0.13 -5.92 9.15
C PHE A 123 0.62 -4.60 8.91
N TYR A 124 1.01 -3.90 9.98
CA TYR A 124 1.75 -2.65 9.88
C TYR A 124 3.06 -2.79 9.10
N ASP A 125 3.78 -3.89 9.28
CA ASP A 125 5.04 -4.15 8.57
C ASP A 125 4.79 -4.45 7.10
N CYS A 126 3.74 -5.22 6.79
CA CYS A 126 3.33 -5.49 5.42
C CYS A 126 3.00 -4.19 4.66
N VAL A 127 2.18 -3.32 5.26
CA VAL A 127 1.80 -2.04 4.64
C VAL A 127 3.01 -1.13 4.45
N ILE A 128 3.94 -1.05 5.41
CA ILE A 128 5.17 -0.26 5.27
C ILE A 128 6.00 -0.75 4.08
N ARG A 129 6.17 -2.08 3.91
CA ARG A 129 6.93 -2.65 2.78
C ARG A 129 6.27 -2.33 1.45
N VAL A 130 4.95 -2.45 1.37
CA VAL A 130 4.15 -2.11 0.18
C VAL A 130 4.26 -0.61 -0.15
N ILE A 131 4.20 0.27 0.84
CA ILE A 131 4.42 1.73 0.65
C ILE A 131 5.83 1.99 0.12
N ASN A 132 6.86 1.32 0.64
CA ASN A 132 8.23 1.49 0.17
C ASN A 132 8.38 1.07 -1.31
N MET A 133 7.79 -0.06 -1.70
CA MET A 133 7.74 -0.49 -3.10
C MET A 133 7.02 0.54 -3.98
N ARG A 134 5.84 1.03 -3.57
CA ARG A 134 5.11 2.08 -4.30
C ARG A 134 5.94 3.33 -4.49
N ASN A 135 6.64 3.79 -3.45
CA ASN A 135 7.47 4.99 -3.53
C ASN A 135 8.61 4.82 -4.54
N LYS A 136 9.21 3.63 -4.64
CA LYS A 136 10.22 3.35 -5.68
C LYS A 136 9.63 3.40 -7.08
N LEU A 137 8.50 2.72 -7.29
CA LEU A 137 7.78 2.72 -8.58
C LEU A 137 7.34 4.13 -9.01
N ALA A 138 7.14 5.05 -8.08
CA ALA A 138 6.79 6.44 -8.39
C ALA A 138 7.99 7.29 -8.85
N HIS A 139 9.23 6.87 -8.55
CA HIS A 139 10.44 7.61 -8.88
C HIS A 139 11.24 6.98 -10.01
N GLU A 140 11.23 5.66 -10.13
CA GLU A 140 12.01 4.88 -11.09
C GLU A 140 11.12 3.75 -11.66
N LEU A 141 11.19 3.50 -12.97
CA LEU A 141 10.48 2.41 -13.64
C LEU A 141 11.43 1.38 -14.28
N ASP A 142 12.69 1.74 -14.46
CA ASP A 142 13.79 0.90 -14.96
C ASP A 142 14.88 0.75 -13.89
N ASP A 143 15.53 -0.44 -13.83
CA ASP A 143 16.55 -0.81 -12.83
C ASP A 143 16.04 -0.75 -11.37
N LEU A 144 14.90 -1.38 -11.11
CA LEU A 144 14.23 -1.38 -9.80
C LEU A 144 14.98 -2.25 -8.78
N LYS A 145 15.78 -1.62 -7.94
CA LYS A 145 16.52 -2.32 -6.88
C LYS A 145 15.70 -2.48 -5.61
N PHE A 146 14.83 -3.50 -5.59
CA PHE A 146 14.10 -3.91 -4.39
C PHE A 146 15.04 -4.55 -3.36
N LYS A 147 14.77 -4.28 -2.07
CA LYS A 147 15.48 -4.81 -0.91
C LYS A 147 14.46 -5.46 0.03
N ASP A 148 14.92 -6.15 1.07
CA ASP A 148 14.06 -6.85 2.05
C ASP A 148 13.00 -5.94 2.69
N LYS A 149 13.29 -4.64 2.84
CA LYS A 149 12.34 -3.65 3.38
C LYS A 149 11.20 -3.27 2.42
N ASP A 150 11.24 -3.76 1.18
CA ASP A 150 10.27 -3.45 0.12
C ASP A 150 9.42 -4.68 -0.23
N ILE A 151 9.82 -5.88 0.20
CA ILE A 151 9.19 -7.16 -0.17
C ILE A 151 8.71 -7.85 1.11
N ILE A 152 7.45 -8.27 1.15
CA ILE A 152 6.92 -8.99 2.32
C ILE A 152 7.52 -10.39 2.39
N GLU A 153 7.38 -11.13 1.29
CA GLU A 153 7.95 -12.45 1.07
C GLU A 153 8.07 -12.67 -0.43
N LEU A 154 9.19 -13.24 -0.88
CA LEU A 154 9.45 -13.53 -2.29
C LEU A 154 8.80 -14.85 -2.71
N LEU A 155 7.80 -14.81 -3.57
CA LEU A 155 7.15 -16.02 -4.08
C LEU A 155 7.86 -16.56 -5.33
N SER A 156 7.83 -17.88 -5.48
CA SER A 156 8.22 -18.53 -6.72
C SER A 156 7.22 -18.22 -7.85
N LYS A 157 7.68 -18.32 -9.10
CA LYS A 157 6.81 -18.15 -10.28
C LYS A 157 5.64 -19.12 -10.29
N ASP A 158 5.82 -20.35 -9.78
CA ASP A 158 4.75 -21.34 -9.69
C ASP A 158 3.70 -20.95 -8.64
N GLN A 159 4.13 -20.41 -7.50
CA GLN A 159 3.20 -19.86 -6.50
C GLN A 159 2.43 -18.66 -7.08
N ILE A 160 3.09 -17.77 -7.83
CA ILE A 160 2.44 -16.64 -8.49
C ILE A 160 1.46 -17.12 -9.57
N ALA A 161 1.82 -18.15 -10.34
CA ALA A 161 0.95 -18.72 -11.37
C ALA A 161 -0.29 -19.40 -10.79
N SER A 162 -0.22 -19.89 -9.54
CA SER A 162 -1.39 -20.44 -8.83
C SER A 162 -2.38 -19.37 -8.36
N GLU A 163 -1.96 -18.10 -8.33
CA GLU A 163 -2.81 -16.96 -7.98
C GLU A 163 -3.52 -16.41 -9.23
N SER A 164 -4.79 -16.01 -9.09
CA SER A 164 -5.57 -15.52 -10.22
C SER A 164 -5.19 -14.08 -10.58
N PHE A 165 -4.36 -13.87 -11.59
CA PHE A 165 -4.10 -12.56 -12.19
C PHE A 165 -4.96 -12.39 -13.43
N GLU A 166 -6.12 -11.74 -13.30
CA GLU A 166 -7.09 -11.57 -14.40
C GLU A 166 -6.47 -10.91 -15.64
N LEU A 167 -5.57 -9.96 -15.45
CA LEU A 167 -4.88 -9.25 -16.54
C LEU A 167 -3.79 -10.09 -17.22
N LEU A 168 -3.42 -11.24 -16.65
CA LEU A 168 -2.36 -12.11 -17.14
C LEU A 168 -2.88 -13.43 -17.75
N GLN A 169 -4.19 -13.59 -17.96
CA GLN A 169 -4.78 -14.85 -18.46
C GLN A 169 -4.15 -15.42 -19.75
N ASN A 170 -3.50 -14.58 -20.56
CA ASN A 170 -2.84 -14.98 -21.81
C ASN A 170 -1.31 -14.85 -21.78
N PHE A 171 -0.73 -14.57 -20.61
CA PHE A 171 0.70 -14.36 -20.46
C PHE A 171 1.38 -15.54 -19.76
N ASP A 172 2.57 -15.87 -20.25
CA ASP A 172 3.44 -16.86 -19.62
C ASP A 172 4.17 -16.22 -18.42
N VAL A 173 3.69 -16.49 -17.21
CA VAL A 173 4.28 -16.04 -15.93
C VAL A 173 5.75 -16.46 -15.80
N GLN A 174 6.18 -17.53 -16.48
CA GLN A 174 7.58 -17.96 -16.46
C GLN A 174 8.53 -16.94 -17.09
N ARG A 175 8.01 -16.01 -17.92
CA ARG A 175 8.77 -14.95 -18.57
C ARG A 175 8.93 -13.67 -17.75
N MET A 176 8.40 -13.63 -16.52
CA MET A 176 8.64 -12.50 -15.61
C MET A 176 10.14 -12.41 -15.27
N ASP A 177 10.68 -11.20 -15.34
CA ASP A 177 11.97 -10.88 -14.73
C ASP A 177 11.85 -10.81 -13.20
N ASP A 178 13.00 -10.76 -12.53
CA ASP A 178 13.06 -10.80 -11.05
C ASP A 178 12.29 -9.62 -10.43
N GLU A 179 12.39 -8.43 -11.02
CA GLU A 179 11.68 -7.24 -10.55
C GLU A 179 10.16 -7.43 -10.62
N THR A 180 9.67 -8.00 -11.72
CA THR A 180 8.25 -8.29 -11.91
C THR A 180 7.77 -9.34 -10.92
N VAL A 181 8.58 -10.37 -10.63
CA VAL A 181 8.29 -11.38 -9.60
C VAL A 181 8.18 -10.74 -8.20
N TYR A 182 9.05 -9.78 -7.88
CA TYR A 182 9.00 -9.05 -6.60
C TYR A 182 7.69 -8.27 -6.44
N ILE A 183 7.28 -7.56 -7.50
CA ILE A 183 6.04 -6.79 -7.50
C ILE A 183 4.83 -7.71 -7.41
N ALA A 184 4.80 -8.78 -8.22
CA ALA A 184 3.73 -9.78 -8.20
C ALA A 184 3.58 -10.45 -6.83
N SER A 185 4.69 -10.76 -6.16
CA SER A 185 4.67 -11.31 -4.80
C SER A 185 3.94 -10.38 -3.83
N ASN A 186 4.27 -9.08 -3.83
CA ASN A 186 3.57 -8.11 -2.98
C ASN A 186 2.09 -7.93 -3.35
N ILE A 187 1.69 -8.06 -4.63
CA ILE A 187 0.26 -8.04 -5.03
C ILE A 187 -0.52 -9.12 -4.29
N VAL A 188 0.01 -10.34 -4.19
CA VAL A 188 -0.64 -11.45 -3.48
C VAL A 188 -0.86 -11.09 -2.01
N PHE A 189 0.13 -10.49 -1.36
CA PHE A 189 -0.02 -10.02 0.02
C PHE A 189 -0.98 -8.85 0.17
N ILE A 190 -1.05 -7.92 -0.79
CA ILE A 190 -2.06 -6.85 -0.78
C ILE A 190 -3.46 -7.45 -0.81
N ARG A 191 -3.71 -8.45 -1.67
CA ARG A 191 -5.01 -9.15 -1.72
C ARG A 191 -5.35 -9.81 -0.38
N LYS A 192 -4.39 -10.50 0.26
CA LYS A 192 -4.58 -11.08 1.60
C LYS A 192 -4.90 -10.02 2.65
N MET A 193 -4.22 -8.87 2.63
CA MET A 193 -4.50 -7.75 3.53
C MET A 193 -5.90 -7.17 3.32
N LEU A 194 -6.31 -6.97 2.06
CA LEU A 194 -7.65 -6.50 1.72
C LEU A 194 -8.72 -7.46 2.25
N SER A 195 -8.61 -8.75 1.96
CA SER A 195 -9.57 -9.75 2.48
C SER A 195 -9.61 -9.79 4.01
N ALA A 196 -8.46 -9.70 4.68
CA ALA A 196 -8.42 -9.66 6.14
C ALA A 196 -9.10 -8.41 6.72
N LEU A 197 -8.88 -7.24 6.11
CA LEU A 197 -9.53 -5.98 6.50
C LEU A 197 -11.04 -6.04 6.28
N GLU A 198 -11.50 -6.57 5.14
CA GLU A 198 -12.93 -6.73 4.86
C GLU A 198 -13.63 -7.61 5.89
N ILE A 199 -13.02 -8.72 6.29
CA ILE A 199 -13.54 -9.61 7.33
C ILE A 199 -13.67 -8.86 8.66
N LYS A 200 -12.67 -8.05 9.04
CA LYS A 200 -12.71 -7.25 10.26
C LYS A 200 -13.83 -6.22 10.23
N ILE A 201 -13.97 -5.49 9.12
CA ILE A 201 -15.01 -4.46 8.94
C ILE A 201 -16.42 -5.07 8.97
N CYS A 202 -16.63 -6.22 8.33
CA CYS A 202 -17.93 -6.89 8.29
C CYS A 202 -18.26 -7.62 9.59
N GLY A 203 -17.26 -8.20 10.27
CA GLY A 203 -17.43 -8.88 11.55
C GLY A 203 -17.86 -7.95 12.68
N ASP A 204 -17.42 -6.69 12.66
CA ASP A 204 -17.79 -5.68 13.67
C ASP A 204 -19.21 -5.12 13.48
N LYS A 205 -19.85 -5.34 12.33
CA LYS A 205 -21.26 -4.91 12.07
C LYS A 205 -22.31 -5.88 12.63
N VAL A 206 -21.90 -7.02 13.17
CA VAL A 206 -22.80 -8.08 13.68
C VAL A 206 -22.83 -8.13 15.22
N LYS A 207 -22.27 -7.12 15.90
CA LYS A 207 -22.31 -7.00 17.36
C LYS A 207 -23.08 -5.78 17.82
#